data_AF-A0A7W6X392-F1
#
_entry.id   AF-A0A7W6X392-F1
#
_cell.length_a   1.000
_cell.length_b   1.000
_cell.length_c   1.000
_cell.angle_alpha   90.00
_cell.angle_beta   90.00
_cell.angle_gamma   90.00
#
_symmetry.space_group_name_H-M   'P 1'
#
loop_
_entity.id
_entity.type
_entity.pdbx_description
1 polymer ?
#
loop_
_entity_poly.entity_id
_entity_poly.type
_entity_poly.pdbx_seq_one_letter_code
_entity_poly.pdbx_strand_id
1 'polypeptide(L)'
;MNVSNSGAYSLGPYGIDPAQGRHRERLLNSIAMEEPLGGPGFLFLLQDDVPDRQMSRFLAKMALEVVSVRLGPDLYNVLLDSDHYDRVRSWARRGDNYDSWPFHKRRIFADDTLMRHPHSGAWVRHGFAYDLLLTEHPETFFIFCMFGMEYAINVGGPSIKGYQEWLQKHHGQSPLIEWAGRRLRSEIWDGEMRHFLEEDAQGRKVD
;
A
#
# COMPACT_ATOMS: atom_id res chain seq x y z
N MET A 1 -14.55 16.73 -38.42
CA MET A 1 -15.31 15.71 -37.67
C MET A 1 -15.11 15.99 -36.19
N ASN A 2 -16.17 16.49 -35.53
CA ASN A 2 -16.18 16.69 -34.09
C ASN A 2 -16.42 15.35 -33.41
N VAL A 3 -15.54 14.97 -32.49
CA VAL A 3 -15.79 13.85 -31.56
C VAL A 3 -16.10 14.48 -30.20
N SER A 4 -17.38 14.76 -29.99
CA SER A 4 -17.96 14.96 -28.67
C SER A 4 -18.70 13.66 -28.32
N ASN A 5 -18.23 12.90 -27.34
CA ASN A 5 -19.00 12.70 -26.12
C ASN A 5 -18.16 11.97 -25.06
N SER A 6 -17.91 12.71 -23.99
CA SER A 6 -17.54 12.27 -22.66
C SER A 6 -18.58 11.29 -22.11
N GLY A 7 -18.16 10.06 -21.83
CA GLY A 7 -18.88 9.17 -20.92
C GLY A 7 -18.76 9.71 -19.50
N ALA A 8 -19.57 10.69 -19.14
CA ALA A 8 -19.73 11.11 -17.76
C ALA A 8 -20.45 9.98 -17.01
N TYR A 9 -19.69 9.19 -16.23
CA TYR A 9 -20.28 8.32 -15.24
C TYR A 9 -21.14 9.19 -14.31
N SER A 10 -22.45 8.94 -14.30
CA SER A 10 -23.39 9.52 -13.35
C SER A 10 -23.01 9.03 -11.95
N LEU A 11 -22.09 9.73 -11.32
CA LEU A 11 -21.85 9.69 -9.90
C LEU A 11 -23.20 10.00 -9.23
N GLY A 12 -23.75 9.01 -8.52
CA GLY A 12 -24.97 9.20 -7.73
C GLY A 12 -24.80 10.33 -6.71
N PRO A 13 -25.80 10.60 -5.83
CA PRO A 13 -25.74 11.74 -4.90
C PRO A 13 -24.51 11.75 -3.95
N TYR A 14 -23.77 10.64 -3.88
CA TYR A 14 -22.55 10.45 -3.09
C TYR A 14 -21.28 10.21 -3.93
N GLY A 15 -21.35 10.33 -5.25
CA GLY A 15 -20.19 10.04 -6.08
C GLY A 15 -19.15 11.14 -5.94
N ILE A 16 -18.03 10.77 -5.34
CA ILE A 16 -16.86 11.62 -5.12
C ILE A 16 -15.88 11.31 -6.23
N ASP A 17 -15.53 12.30 -7.04
CA ASP A 17 -14.34 12.24 -7.90
C ASP A 17 -13.10 12.53 -7.02
N PRO A 18 -12.26 11.51 -6.72
CA PRO A 18 -11.10 11.69 -5.85
C PRO A 18 -10.02 12.59 -6.49
N ALA A 19 -10.01 12.73 -7.81
CA ALA A 19 -8.97 13.44 -8.55
C ALA A 19 -9.15 14.96 -8.53
N GLN A 20 -10.37 15.47 -8.26
CA GLN A 20 -10.65 16.90 -8.39
C GLN A 20 -10.64 17.70 -7.09
N GLY A 21 -10.50 17.09 -5.91
CA GLY A 21 -10.38 17.79 -4.61
C GLY A 21 -11.58 18.65 -4.17
N ARG A 22 -12.48 19.02 -5.09
CA ARG A 22 -13.68 19.87 -4.91
C ARG A 22 -14.72 19.27 -3.96
N HIS A 23 -14.63 17.97 -3.71
CA HIS A 23 -15.54 17.24 -2.83
C HIS A 23 -14.91 16.92 -1.47
N ARG A 24 -13.67 17.35 -1.21
CA ARG A 24 -12.97 17.08 0.05
C ARG A 24 -13.76 17.60 1.26
N GLU A 25 -14.25 18.84 1.21
CA GLU A 25 -15.02 19.41 2.32
C GLU A 25 -16.36 18.71 2.52
N ARG A 26 -17.04 18.30 1.44
CA ARG A 26 -18.28 17.52 1.54
C ARG A 26 -18.07 16.14 2.16
N LEU A 27 -17.00 15.45 1.78
CA LEU A 27 -16.61 14.16 2.36
C LEU A 27 -16.27 14.33 3.84
N LEU A 28 -15.41 15.29 4.20
CA LEU A 28 -15.06 15.58 5.59
C LEU A 28 -16.30 15.88 6.45
N ASN A 29 -17.24 16.66 5.92
CA ASN A 29 -18.49 16.98 6.61
C ASN A 29 -19.42 15.77 6.73
N SER A 30 -19.50 14.87 5.73
CA SER A 30 -20.30 13.65 5.85
C SER A 30 -19.72 12.69 6.88
N ILE A 31 -18.40 12.58 6.96
CA ILE A 31 -17.70 11.80 7.98
C ILE A 31 -17.93 12.35 9.38
N ALA A 32 -17.93 13.68 9.53
CA ALA A 32 -18.17 14.33 10.82
C ALA A 32 -19.64 14.21 11.31
N MET A 33 -20.57 13.84 10.42
CA MET A 33 -22.01 13.80 10.70
C MET A 33 -22.60 12.40 10.84
N GLU A 34 -21.87 11.33 10.49
CA GLU A 34 -22.32 9.97 10.77
C GLU A 34 -21.93 9.56 12.20
N GLU A 35 -22.94 9.34 13.06
CA GLU A 35 -22.74 8.43 14.19
C GLU A 35 -22.23 7.09 13.64
N PRO A 36 -21.21 6.48 14.25
CA PRO A 36 -20.55 5.31 13.68
C PRO A 36 -21.59 4.22 13.47
N LEU A 37 -21.89 3.94 12.20
CA LEU A 37 -22.72 2.82 11.76
C LEU A 37 -22.12 1.52 12.30
N GLY A 38 -22.49 1.14 13.53
CA GLY A 38 -22.35 -0.20 14.10
C GLY A 38 -20.95 -0.83 14.13
N GLY A 39 -19.87 -0.09 13.86
CA GLY A 39 -18.50 -0.59 13.88
C GLY A 39 -17.50 0.50 13.48
N PRO A 40 -16.20 0.35 13.80
CA PRO A 40 -15.20 1.34 13.45
C PRO A 40 -14.95 1.26 11.94
N GLY A 41 -15.69 2.05 11.16
CA GLY A 41 -15.32 2.36 9.79
C GLY A 41 -13.92 2.98 9.79
N PHE A 42 -13.03 2.44 8.96
CA PHE A 42 -11.65 2.90 8.88
C PHE A 42 -11.55 4.03 7.86
N LEU A 43 -11.86 5.25 8.28
CA LEU A 43 -11.52 6.42 7.49
C LEU A 43 -10.30 7.11 8.06
N PHE A 44 -9.20 7.05 7.31
CA PHE A 44 -7.96 7.75 7.65
C PHE A 44 -7.74 8.85 6.62
N LEU A 45 -7.63 10.09 7.08
CA LEU A 45 -6.88 11.07 6.31
C LEU A 45 -5.43 10.57 6.27
N LEU A 46 -4.75 10.72 5.14
CA LEU A 46 -3.33 10.40 5.01
C LEU A 46 -2.55 11.39 5.88
N GLN A 47 -2.52 11.13 7.18
CA GLN A 47 -1.79 11.85 8.21
C GLN A 47 -0.55 11.04 8.56
N ASP A 48 0.51 11.73 8.97
CA ASP A 48 1.77 11.07 9.32
C ASP A 48 1.67 10.23 10.61
N ASP A 49 0.62 10.41 11.41
CA ASP A 49 0.36 9.61 12.61
C ASP A 49 -0.95 8.82 12.45
N VAL A 50 -0.82 7.51 12.25
CA VAL A 50 -1.95 6.60 12.00
C VAL A 50 -2.15 5.74 13.24
N PRO A 51 -3.39 5.49 13.70
CA PRO A 51 -3.62 4.62 14.84
C PRO A 51 -3.04 3.21 14.61
N ASP A 52 -2.02 2.86 15.39
CA ASP A 52 -1.20 1.66 15.17
C ASP A 52 -2.02 0.38 15.08
N ARG A 53 -2.96 0.19 16.01
CA ARG A 53 -3.78 -1.04 16.06
C ARG A 53 -4.68 -1.16 14.83
N GLN A 54 -5.31 -0.07 14.41
CA GLN A 54 -6.22 -0.07 13.27
C GLN A 54 -5.45 -0.20 11.96
N MET A 55 -4.32 0.51 11.81
CA MET A 55 -3.43 0.39 10.66
C MET A 55 -2.88 -1.03 10.53
N SER A 56 -2.38 -1.60 11.63
CA SER A 56 -1.89 -2.98 11.67
C SER A 56 -2.95 -3.99 11.22
N ARG A 57 -4.19 -3.87 11.71
CA ARG A 57 -5.29 -4.74 11.29
C ARG A 57 -5.68 -4.54 9.83
N PHE A 58 -5.63 -3.31 9.33
CA PHE A 58 -5.88 -3.01 7.93
C PHE A 58 -4.81 -3.64 7.02
N LEU A 59 -3.53 -3.48 7.37
CA LEU A 59 -2.41 -4.12 6.67
C LEU A 59 -2.52 -5.64 6.70
N ALA A 60 -2.92 -6.23 7.84
CA ALA A 60 -3.11 -7.68 7.96
C ALA A 60 -4.24 -8.21 7.04
N LYS A 61 -5.32 -7.45 6.86
CA LYS A 61 -6.38 -7.79 5.89
C LYS A 61 -5.84 -7.76 4.47
N MET A 62 -5.17 -6.67 4.08
CA MET A 62 -4.56 -6.57 2.75
C MET A 62 -3.55 -7.68 2.49
N ALA A 63 -2.72 -8.01 3.49
CA ALA A 63 -1.77 -9.10 3.40
C ALA A 63 -2.44 -10.44 3.08
N LEU A 64 -3.54 -10.78 3.76
CA LEU A 64 -4.29 -12.01 3.51
C LEU A 64 -4.88 -12.05 2.10
N GLU A 65 -5.39 -10.94 1.58
CA GLU A 65 -5.86 -10.84 0.19
C GLU A 65 -4.71 -11.01 -0.81
N VAL A 66 -3.54 -10.45 -0.54
CA VAL A 66 -2.40 -10.58 -1.46
C VAL A 66 -1.84 -12.00 -1.44
N VAL A 67 -1.79 -12.65 -0.27
CA VAL A 67 -1.44 -14.07 -0.17
C VAL A 67 -2.46 -14.93 -0.91
N SER A 68 -3.77 -14.67 -0.78
CA SER A 68 -4.81 -15.43 -1.48
C SER A 68 -4.65 -15.32 -3.00
N VAL A 69 -4.43 -14.10 -3.50
CA VAL A 69 -4.20 -13.83 -4.93
C VAL A 69 -2.92 -14.53 -5.41
N ARG A 70 -1.85 -14.54 -4.62
CA ARG A 70 -0.58 -15.15 -5.00
C ARG A 70 -0.63 -16.68 -5.01
N LEU A 71 -1.36 -17.30 -4.07
CA LEU A 71 -1.57 -18.74 -4.02
C LEU A 71 -2.46 -19.24 -5.18
N GLY A 72 -3.37 -18.39 -5.67
CA GLY A 72 -4.30 -18.75 -6.72
C GLY A 72 -5.53 -19.51 -6.19
N PRO A 73 -6.55 -19.67 -7.04
CA PRO A 73 -7.88 -20.17 -6.62
C PRO A 73 -7.85 -21.59 -6.06
N ASP A 74 -6.97 -22.46 -6.56
CA ASP A 74 -6.90 -23.87 -6.18
C ASP A 74 -6.28 -24.10 -4.79
N LEU A 75 -5.53 -23.11 -4.29
CA LEU A 75 -4.81 -23.19 -3.01
C LEU A 75 -5.44 -22.29 -1.94
N TYR A 76 -6.61 -21.71 -2.19
CA TYR A 76 -7.34 -20.90 -1.22
C TYR A 76 -7.60 -21.65 0.10
N ASN A 77 -7.92 -22.95 0.02
CA ASN A 77 -8.13 -23.78 1.22
C ASN A 77 -6.86 -23.89 2.07
N VAL A 78 -5.66 -23.80 1.48
CA VAL A 78 -4.40 -23.76 2.26
C VAL A 78 -4.37 -22.50 3.14
N LEU A 79 -4.79 -21.36 2.59
CA LEU A 79 -4.88 -20.12 3.36
C LEU A 79 -5.97 -20.17 4.44
N LEU A 80 -7.00 -21.01 4.33
CA LEU A 80 -8.05 -21.14 5.34
C LEU A 80 -7.74 -22.19 6.40
N ASP A 81 -7.25 -23.36 5.97
CA ASP A 81 -7.13 -24.55 6.81
C ASP A 81 -5.76 -24.63 7.49
N SER A 82 -4.76 -23.91 6.99
CA SER A 82 -3.46 -23.86 7.65
C SER A 82 -3.52 -23.04 8.92
N ASP A 83 -2.99 -23.63 10.00
CA ASP A 83 -2.74 -23.01 11.31
C ASP A 83 -1.70 -21.88 11.23
N HIS A 84 -0.82 -21.90 10.22
CA HIS A 84 0.19 -20.88 9.98
C HIS A 84 -0.40 -19.47 9.95
N TYR A 85 -1.59 -19.31 9.35
CA TYR A 85 -2.25 -18.02 9.19
C TYR A 85 -3.31 -17.72 10.28
N ASP A 86 -3.57 -18.64 11.22
CA ASP A 86 -4.63 -18.45 12.24
C ASP A 86 -4.41 -17.19 13.08
N ARG A 87 -3.15 -16.92 13.41
CA ARG A 87 -2.74 -15.78 14.24
C ARG A 87 -3.06 -14.47 13.55
N VAL A 88 -2.66 -14.31 12.29
CA VAL A 88 -2.90 -13.09 11.52
C VAL A 88 -4.37 -12.96 11.11
N ARG A 89 -5.07 -14.07 10.81
CA ARG A 89 -6.52 -14.07 10.55
C ARG A 89 -7.30 -13.58 11.76
N SER A 90 -6.99 -14.09 12.95
CA SER A 90 -7.61 -13.67 14.21
C SER A 90 -7.32 -12.20 14.52
N TRP A 91 -6.09 -11.75 14.28
CA TRP A 91 -5.70 -10.35 14.44
C TRP A 91 -6.45 -9.42 13.48
N ALA A 92 -6.44 -9.74 12.18
CA ALA A 92 -7.14 -8.99 11.15
C ALA A 92 -8.65 -8.89 11.44
N ARG A 93 -9.27 -10.00 11.86
CA ARG A 93 -10.71 -10.09 12.13
C ARG A 93 -11.09 -9.36 13.41
N ARG A 94 -10.55 -9.77 14.55
CA ARG A 94 -10.94 -9.29 15.89
C ARG A 94 -9.91 -8.36 16.50
N GLY A 95 -8.62 -8.70 16.37
CA GLY A 95 -7.53 -7.93 16.97
C GLY A 95 -7.44 -8.09 18.48
N ASP A 96 -7.95 -9.21 19.02
CA ASP A 96 -8.05 -9.49 20.46
C ASP A 96 -7.08 -10.60 20.92
N ASN A 97 -6.36 -11.24 20.00
CA ASN A 97 -5.46 -12.35 20.29
C ASN A 97 -4.02 -11.94 20.67
N TYR A 98 -3.68 -10.66 20.50
CA TYR A 98 -2.39 -10.07 20.89
C TYR A 98 -2.62 -8.65 21.40
N ASP A 99 -1.70 -8.13 22.22
CA ASP A 99 -1.73 -6.73 22.65
C ASP A 99 -1.49 -5.80 21.45
N SER A 100 -0.47 -6.13 20.67
CA SER A 100 -0.06 -5.42 19.46
C SER A 100 0.46 -6.38 18.39
N TRP A 101 0.28 -6.01 17.13
CA TRP A 101 0.96 -6.64 16.00
C TRP A 101 1.75 -5.55 15.26
N PRO A 102 3.06 -5.42 15.52
CA PRO A 102 3.85 -4.32 15.01
C PRO A 102 3.95 -4.37 13.48
N PHE A 103 4.01 -3.18 12.89
CA PHE A 103 4.35 -2.99 11.49
C PHE A 103 5.49 -1.96 11.41
N HIS A 104 6.24 -2.00 10.32
CA HIS A 104 7.24 -0.98 10.02
C HIS A 104 6.59 0.10 9.16
N LYS A 105 6.97 1.37 9.39
CA LYS A 105 6.52 2.53 8.60
C LYS A 105 7.73 3.38 8.23
N ARG A 106 7.85 3.78 6.96
CA ARG A 106 8.88 4.74 6.54
C ARG A 106 8.55 5.47 5.23
N ARG A 107 9.09 6.68 5.09
CA ARG A 107 9.07 7.43 3.83
C ARG A 107 10.20 6.91 2.93
N ILE A 108 9.87 6.49 1.71
CA ILE A 108 10.84 6.01 0.71
C ILE A 108 11.00 6.98 -0.47
N PHE A 109 10.03 7.87 -0.70
CA PHE A 109 10.11 9.00 -1.65
C PHE A 109 9.03 10.04 -1.33
N ALA A 110 9.10 11.23 -1.96
CA ALA A 110 8.13 12.31 -1.76
C ALA A 110 6.75 11.98 -2.35
N ASP A 111 5.66 12.51 -1.78
CA ASP A 111 4.29 12.21 -2.22
C ASP A 111 3.96 12.70 -3.65
N ASP A 112 4.70 13.69 -4.13
CA ASP A 112 4.61 14.23 -5.49
C ASP A 112 5.49 13.52 -6.52
N THR A 113 6.18 12.43 -6.11
CA THR A 113 7.06 11.66 -6.99
C THR A 113 6.30 11.14 -8.21
N LEU A 114 6.89 11.37 -9.38
CA LEU A 114 6.30 11.03 -10.67
C LEU A 114 6.79 9.67 -11.16
N MET A 115 5.96 8.97 -11.93
CA MET A 115 6.32 7.77 -12.67
C MET A 115 5.75 7.87 -14.08
N ARG A 116 6.27 7.08 -15.02
CA ARG A 116 5.65 6.95 -16.34
C ARG A 116 4.43 6.05 -16.24
N HIS A 117 3.29 6.53 -16.74
CA HIS A 117 2.10 5.71 -16.86
C HIS A 117 2.35 4.55 -17.85
N PRO A 118 2.09 3.28 -17.48
CA PRO A 118 2.47 2.12 -18.29
C PRO A 118 1.89 2.12 -19.71
N HIS A 119 0.71 2.71 -19.91
CA HIS A 119 0.01 2.68 -21.20
C HIS A 119 0.19 3.94 -22.05
N SER A 120 0.32 5.11 -21.40
CA SER A 120 0.36 6.40 -22.11
C SER A 120 1.75 7.02 -22.14
N GLY A 121 2.69 6.53 -21.33
CA GLY A 121 4.03 7.07 -21.19
C GLY A 121 4.11 8.47 -20.55
N ALA A 122 2.96 9.08 -20.22
CA ALA A 122 2.86 10.38 -19.58
C ALA A 122 3.37 10.32 -18.14
N TRP A 123 3.93 11.43 -17.66
CA TRP A 123 4.29 11.57 -16.26
C TRP A 123 3.02 11.72 -15.40
N VAL A 124 2.87 10.82 -14.44
CA VAL A 124 1.76 10.80 -13.47
C VAL A 124 2.33 10.59 -12.08
N ARG A 125 1.58 10.96 -11.03
CA ARG A 125 2.00 10.67 -9.65
C ARG A 125 2.01 9.17 -9.40
N HIS A 126 3.04 8.69 -8.71
CA HIS A 126 3.07 7.30 -8.27
C HIS A 126 1.99 7.07 -7.21
N GLY A 127 1.00 6.22 -7.52
CA GLY A 127 -0.15 5.96 -6.66
C GLY A 127 0.20 5.02 -5.50
N PHE A 128 0.28 3.72 -5.80
CA PHE A 128 0.57 2.69 -4.81
C PHE A 128 1.35 1.53 -5.44
N ALA A 129 1.99 0.72 -4.60
CA ALA A 129 2.61 -0.55 -4.96
C ALA A 129 2.51 -1.51 -3.77
N TYR A 130 2.53 -2.81 -4.03
CA TYR A 130 2.58 -3.83 -2.99
C TYR A 130 3.24 -5.10 -3.49
N ASP A 131 3.81 -5.89 -2.58
CA ASP A 131 4.28 -7.25 -2.85
C ASP A 131 4.45 -8.03 -1.54
N LEU A 132 4.78 -9.32 -1.67
CA LEU A 132 5.21 -10.18 -0.58
C LEU A 132 6.74 -10.30 -0.60
N LEU A 133 7.35 -10.16 0.57
CA LEU A 133 8.75 -10.42 0.80
C LEU A 133 8.90 -11.68 1.65
N LEU A 134 9.61 -12.68 1.11
CA LEU A 134 10.07 -13.83 1.87
C LEU A 134 11.52 -13.55 2.29
N THR A 135 11.83 -13.67 3.57
CA THR A 135 13.19 -13.45 4.07
C THR A 135 13.98 -14.77 4.08
N GLU A 136 15.25 -14.71 4.52
CA GLU A 136 16.09 -15.91 4.72
C GLU A 136 15.61 -16.76 5.90
N HIS A 137 14.86 -16.14 6.81
CA HIS A 137 14.08 -16.84 7.81
C HIS A 137 12.71 -17.17 7.20
N PRO A 138 12.00 -18.21 7.67
CA PRO A 138 10.68 -18.58 7.15
C PRO A 138 9.59 -17.59 7.62
N GLU A 139 9.82 -16.30 7.37
CA GLU A 139 8.93 -15.19 7.62
C GLU A 139 8.48 -14.61 6.29
N THR A 140 7.19 -14.33 6.19
CA THR A 140 6.58 -13.65 5.04
C THR A 140 6.10 -12.28 5.50
N PHE A 141 6.56 -11.23 4.83
CA PHE A 141 6.12 -9.86 5.05
C PHE A 141 5.27 -9.40 3.89
N PHE A 142 4.15 -8.76 4.18
CA PHE A 142 3.41 -7.98 3.21
C PHE A 142 3.91 -6.54 3.24
N ILE A 143 4.23 -6.00 2.08
CA ILE A 143 4.78 -4.66 1.92
C ILE A 143 3.83 -3.86 1.05
N PHE A 144 3.45 -2.68 1.52
CA PHE A 144 2.52 -1.78 0.86
C PHE A 144 3.08 -0.37 0.86
N CYS A 145 3.14 0.26 -0.30
CA CYS A 145 3.52 1.65 -0.46
C CYS A 145 2.36 2.44 -1.05
N MET A 146 2.06 3.59 -0.46
CA MET A 146 1.11 4.57 -1.00
C MET A 146 1.70 5.97 -0.87
N PHE A 147 1.80 6.70 -1.99
CA PHE A 147 2.41 8.05 -2.04
C PHE A 147 3.76 8.14 -1.30
N GLY A 148 4.63 7.16 -1.53
CA GLY A 148 5.97 7.11 -0.94
C GLY A 148 6.03 6.72 0.54
N MET A 149 4.89 6.40 1.15
CA MET A 149 4.85 5.83 2.49
C MET A 149 4.74 4.32 2.45
N GLU A 150 5.82 3.66 2.86
CA GLU A 150 5.93 2.22 2.88
C GLU A 150 5.60 1.67 4.27
N TYR A 151 4.78 0.62 4.26
CA TYR A 151 4.39 -0.18 5.40
C TYR A 151 4.82 -1.62 5.18
N ALA A 152 5.33 -2.27 6.23
CA ALA A 152 5.60 -3.71 6.20
C ALA A 152 4.99 -4.39 7.42
N ILE A 153 4.28 -5.50 7.22
CA ILE A 153 3.68 -6.30 8.29
C ILE A 153 4.03 -7.77 8.10
N ASN A 154 4.35 -8.46 9.18
CA ASN A 154 4.60 -9.90 9.16
C ASN A 154 3.27 -10.66 9.13
N VAL A 155 3.18 -11.65 8.26
CA VAL A 155 1.98 -12.48 8.06
C VAL A 155 1.98 -13.71 8.98
N GLY A 156 3.15 -14.18 9.44
CA GLY A 156 3.28 -15.37 10.28
C GLY A 156 3.20 -15.09 11.80
N GLY A 157 3.49 -13.87 12.24
CA GLY A 157 3.45 -13.53 13.67
C GLY A 157 3.67 -12.05 13.99
N PRO A 158 3.43 -11.63 15.25
CA PRO A 158 3.51 -10.24 15.69
C PRO A 158 4.97 -9.78 15.93
N SER A 159 5.84 -9.92 14.93
CA SER A 159 7.24 -9.49 14.99
C SER A 159 7.65 -8.78 13.71
N ILE A 160 8.29 -7.62 13.85
CA ILE A 160 8.84 -6.84 12.72
C ILE A 160 10.35 -6.99 12.55
N LYS A 161 11.00 -7.72 13.46
CA LYS A 161 12.46 -7.80 13.56
C LYS A 161 13.11 -8.30 12.28
N GLY A 162 12.58 -9.38 11.67
CA GLY A 162 13.14 -9.93 10.43
C GLY A 162 13.12 -8.95 9.26
N TYR A 163 12.11 -8.08 9.18
CA TYR A 163 12.07 -7.04 8.17
C TYR A 163 13.11 -5.94 8.43
N GLN A 164 13.32 -5.55 9.70
CA GLN A 164 14.36 -4.58 10.05
C GLN A 164 15.77 -5.12 9.76
N GLU A 165 16.01 -6.39 10.04
CA GLU A 165 17.27 -7.07 9.70
C GLU A 165 17.46 -7.17 8.19
N TRP A 166 16.40 -7.53 7.45
CA TRP A 166 16.41 -7.54 6.00
C TRP A 166 16.75 -6.15 5.43
N LEU A 167 16.14 -5.09 5.96
CA LEU A 167 16.44 -3.71 5.55
C LEU A 167 17.90 -3.35 5.80
N GLN A 168 18.45 -3.67 6.97
CA GLN A 168 19.86 -3.39 7.28
C GLN A 168 20.80 -4.09 6.28
N LYS A 169 20.52 -5.36 5.97
CA LYS A 169 21.29 -6.15 4.99
C LYS A 169 21.23 -5.56 3.58
N HIS A 170 20.13 -4.91 3.22
CA HIS A 170 19.90 -4.30 1.91
C HIS A 170 20.08 -2.77 1.94
N HIS A 171 20.86 -2.24 2.88
CA HIS A 171 21.19 -0.80 2.98
C HIS A 171 19.97 0.13 3.02
N GLY A 172 18.86 -0.33 3.58
CA GLY A 172 17.61 0.42 3.66
C GLY A 172 16.88 0.58 2.32
N GLN A 173 17.22 -0.19 1.29
CA GLN A 173 16.50 -0.16 0.02
C GLN A 173 15.07 -0.71 0.16
N SER A 174 14.17 -0.28 -0.72
CA SER A 174 12.79 -0.76 -0.74
C SER A 174 12.67 -1.96 -1.68
N PRO A 175 12.08 -3.09 -1.24
CA PRO A 175 11.82 -4.20 -2.14
C PRO A 175 10.75 -3.83 -3.19
N LEU A 176 10.01 -2.73 -3.05
CA LEU A 176 9.05 -2.28 -4.06
C LEU A 176 9.65 -1.39 -5.15
N ILE A 177 10.86 -0.88 -4.95
CA ILE A 177 11.51 0.06 -5.87
C ILE A 177 12.68 -0.63 -6.55
N GLU A 178 13.73 -0.94 -5.82
CA GLU A 178 14.96 -1.45 -6.42
C GLU A 178 14.78 -2.85 -7.03
N TRP A 179 14.04 -3.74 -6.37
CA TRP A 179 13.76 -5.07 -6.93
C TRP A 179 12.77 -5.05 -8.09
N ALA A 180 11.90 -4.04 -8.13
CA ALA A 180 11.05 -3.78 -9.29
C ALA A 180 11.86 -3.19 -10.47
N GLY A 181 13.18 -3.08 -10.35
CA GLY A 181 14.05 -2.48 -11.35
C GLY A 181 13.79 -0.99 -11.51
N ARG A 182 13.38 -0.31 -10.45
CA ARG A 182 13.10 1.14 -10.45
C ARG A 182 14.14 1.88 -9.65
N ARG A 183 14.40 3.12 -10.04
CA ARG A 183 15.31 4.02 -9.35
C ARG A 183 14.66 5.36 -9.10
N LEU A 184 14.85 5.88 -7.89
CA LEU A 184 14.51 7.24 -7.55
C LEU A 184 15.57 8.20 -8.11
N ARG A 185 15.14 9.15 -8.92
CA ARG A 185 15.93 10.25 -9.46
C ARG A 185 15.31 11.56 -9.02
N SER A 186 16.16 12.56 -8.77
CA SER A 186 15.70 13.92 -8.48
C SER A 186 16.35 14.87 -9.48
N GLU A 187 15.58 15.74 -10.11
CA GLU A 187 16.09 16.78 -11.01
C GLU A 187 15.30 18.09 -10.86
N ILE A 188 15.93 19.21 -11.24
CA ILE A 188 15.25 20.49 -11.31
C ILE A 188 14.49 20.53 -12.63
N TRP A 189 13.17 20.57 -12.55
CA TRP A 189 12.28 20.68 -13.71
C TRP A 189 11.40 21.90 -13.54
N ASP A 190 11.51 22.84 -14.48
CA ASP A 190 10.80 24.13 -14.46
C ASP A 190 11.08 24.98 -13.21
N GLY A 191 12.33 24.94 -12.73
CA GLY A 191 12.78 25.71 -11.55
C GLY A 191 12.45 25.07 -10.20
N GLU A 192 11.71 23.96 -10.17
CA GLU A 192 11.37 23.22 -8.95
C GLU A 192 12.11 21.87 -8.89
N MET A 193 12.54 21.46 -7.70
CA MET A 193 13.05 20.11 -7.47
C MET A 193 11.88 19.12 -7.61
N ARG A 194 12.02 18.14 -8.50
CA ARG A 194 11.04 17.07 -8.67
C ARG A 194 11.69 15.70 -8.54
N HIS A 195 10.91 14.75 -8.07
CA HIS A 195 11.31 13.36 -7.87
C HIS A 195 10.63 12.45 -8.90
N PHE A 196 11.38 11.48 -9.42
CA PHE A 196 10.96 10.59 -10.48
C PHE A 196 11.33 9.15 -10.13
N LEU A 197 10.41 8.22 -10.34
CA LEU A 197 10.64 6.79 -10.36
C LEU A 197 10.76 6.35 -11.81
N GLU A 198 11.97 6.03 -12.22
CA GLU A 198 12.29 5.55 -13.56
C GLU A 198 12.62 4.06 -13.52
N GLU A 199 12.27 3.33 -14.58
CA GLU A 199 12.77 1.96 -14.77
C GLU A 199 14.25 2.04 -15.11
N ASP A 200 15.05 1.19 -14.47
CA ASP A 200 16.48 1.08 -14.73
C ASP A 200 16.64 0.52 -16.16
N ALA A 201 17.32 1.27 -17.04
CA ALA A 201 17.50 0.89 -18.44
C ALA A 201 18.24 -0.44 -18.62
N GLN A 202 18.89 -0.92 -17.56
CA GLN A 202 19.45 -2.26 -17.45
C GLN A 202 18.44 -3.14 -16.71
N GLY A 203 17.46 -3.68 -17.42
CA GLY A 203 16.52 -4.67 -16.89
C GLY A 203 17.25 -5.91 -16.37
N ARG A 204 17.79 -5.84 -15.16
CA ARG A 204 18.27 -7.02 -14.42
C ARG A 204 17.02 -7.74 -13.97
N LYS A 205 16.65 -8.79 -14.71
CA LYS A 205 15.97 -9.91 -14.09
C LYS A 205 16.90 -10.39 -12.99
N VAL A 206 16.48 -10.23 -11.73
CA VAL A 206 17.09 -10.95 -10.63
C VAL A 206 16.59 -12.38 -10.80
N ASP A 207 17.52 -13.27 -11.13
CA ASP A 207 17.29 -14.72 -11.28
C ASP A 207 16.88 -15.38 -9.96
#